data_AF-A0AB34K2N7-F1
#
_entry.id   AF-A0AB34K2N7-F1
#
_cell.length_a   1.000
_cell.length_b   1.000
_cell.length_c   1.000
_cell.angle_alpha   90.00
_cell.angle_beta   90.00
_cell.angle_gamma   90.00
#
_symmetry.space_group_name_H-M   'P 1'
#
loop_
_entity.id
_entity.type
_entity.pdbx_description
1 polymer ?
#
loop_
_entity_poly.entity_id
_entity_poly.type
_entity_poly.pdbx_seq_one_letter_code
_entity_poly.pdbx_strand_id
1 'polypeptide(L)'
;MAEAGMVRLSGGSFIMGAHPSTPLGRDDLAAQLVEVRSFWIDATAVSNAAFRKFRKATSHRTDAEAFGWSFVLELLATDKARATASRAVKSAPHWLAIDGAYWRRPHGEGSSAAALADHPVVHVSWRDARAYCKWAGKRLPTETEWEYAARGTHVGATTTVRHYPWGDEQPSNDTAWRLNLWQGNFPHSDAGLDGYIGTAPVDAFEPYGAGVYNMLGNVWEWTSTLFSKSSQQRVLRGGSYLDSADGSFNHKVTVSTRMGNTADSSADNMGFRCAKSVRGGPDRKPVGYAYDQRKKKRPPPGVGDPLKEGGQAAEQLVQAIAAEKGAEGLQEWMDRHGMGTDVMTAAEAMAKREQAKEAREKAFLEAVEEEVEANSFEDLTDEQVQKELEKEEL
;
A
#
# COMPACT_ATOMS: atom_id res chain seq x y z
N MET A 1 6.33 29.75 7.19
CA MET A 1 7.12 29.13 8.28
C MET A 1 7.16 27.64 7.99
N ALA A 2 8.34 27.05 7.86
CA ALA A 2 8.47 25.60 7.78
C ALA A 2 8.05 25.00 9.13
N GLU A 3 7.19 23.98 9.12
CA GLU A 3 6.87 23.20 10.32
C GLU A 3 7.97 22.13 10.46
N ALA A 4 8.82 22.23 11.48
CA ALA A 4 9.97 21.34 11.64
C ALA A 4 9.54 19.86 11.63
N GLY A 5 10.17 19.05 10.78
CA GLY A 5 9.87 17.62 10.62
C GLY A 5 8.57 17.30 9.87
N MET A 6 7.91 18.29 9.25
CA MET A 6 6.72 18.07 8.42
C MET A 6 6.96 18.50 6.98
N VAL A 7 6.31 17.80 6.05
CA VAL A 7 6.27 18.13 4.63
C VAL A 7 4.94 18.82 4.32
N ARG A 8 4.99 19.93 3.57
CA ARG A 8 3.79 20.60 3.06
C ARG A 8 3.40 20.03 1.71
N LEU A 9 2.16 19.55 1.61
CA LEU A 9 1.57 19.08 0.36
C LEU A 9 0.55 20.12 -0.12
N SER A 10 0.61 20.47 -1.41
CA SER A 10 -0.27 21.48 -2.02
C SER A 10 -1.72 21.03 -2.09
N GLY A 11 -2.01 19.74 -1.96
CA GLY A 11 -3.33 19.18 -2.22
C GLY A 11 -3.68 19.23 -3.71
N GLY A 12 -4.87 18.75 -4.04
CA GLY A 12 -5.36 18.59 -5.41
C GLY A 12 -6.24 17.36 -5.57
N SER A 13 -6.66 17.10 -6.80
CA SER A 13 -7.41 15.90 -7.16
C SER A 13 -6.47 14.73 -7.48
N PHE A 14 -6.88 13.52 -7.10
CA PHE A 14 -6.14 12.30 -7.41
C PHE A 14 -7.02 11.06 -7.43
N ILE A 15 -6.54 9.99 -8.05
CA ILE A 15 -7.20 8.69 -7.98
C ILE A 15 -6.74 7.97 -6.71
N MET A 16 -7.68 7.80 -5.78
CA MET A 16 -7.52 7.04 -4.55
C MET A 16 -8.05 5.61 -4.74
N GLY A 17 -7.43 4.62 -4.12
CA GLY A 17 -7.80 3.20 -4.25
C GLY A 17 -6.90 2.39 -5.17
N ALA A 18 -7.16 1.10 -5.27
CA ALA A 18 -6.35 0.15 -6.03
C ALA A 18 -6.39 0.43 -7.54
N HIS A 19 -5.30 0.10 -8.24
CA HIS A 19 -5.23 0.23 -9.70
C HIS A 19 -6.30 -0.68 -10.35
N PRO A 20 -6.98 -0.23 -11.43
CA PRO A 20 -8.08 -0.99 -12.04
C PRO A 20 -7.72 -2.40 -12.53
N SER A 21 -6.46 -2.63 -12.91
CA SER A 21 -5.97 -3.96 -13.31
C SER A 21 -5.55 -4.85 -12.14
N THR A 22 -5.52 -4.33 -10.91
CA THR A 22 -5.17 -5.09 -9.71
C THR A 22 -6.43 -5.71 -9.15
N PRO A 23 -6.51 -7.04 -9.00
CA PRO A 23 -7.58 -7.65 -8.24
C PRO A 23 -7.63 -7.00 -6.86
N LEU A 24 -8.81 -6.50 -6.48
CA LEU A 24 -8.98 -5.86 -5.17
C LEU A 24 -8.59 -6.86 -4.09
N GLY A 25 -7.65 -6.46 -3.22
CA GLY A 25 -7.42 -7.16 -1.97
C GLY A 25 -8.67 -7.14 -1.09
N ARG A 26 -8.66 -7.93 -0.01
CA ARG A 26 -9.82 -8.15 0.87
C ARG A 26 -10.53 -6.85 1.27
N ASP A 27 -9.75 -5.82 1.60
CA ASP A 27 -10.23 -4.56 2.15
C ASP A 27 -9.94 -3.36 1.25
N ASP A 28 -9.39 -3.58 0.05
CA ASP A 28 -9.01 -2.51 -0.86
C ASP A 28 -10.22 -1.74 -1.39
N LEU A 29 -10.04 -0.45 -1.57
CA LEU A 29 -11.04 0.43 -2.17
C LEU A 29 -10.84 0.48 -3.69
N ALA A 30 -11.94 0.48 -4.45
CA ALA A 30 -11.89 0.70 -5.89
C ALA A 30 -11.34 2.10 -6.20
N ALA A 31 -10.69 2.26 -7.35
CA ALA A 31 -10.23 3.56 -7.83
C ALA A 31 -11.36 4.60 -7.88
N GLN A 32 -11.16 5.76 -7.25
CA GLN A 32 -12.09 6.90 -7.28
C GLN A 32 -11.30 8.21 -7.36
N LEU A 33 -11.79 9.17 -8.16
CA LEU A 33 -11.29 10.55 -8.11
C LEU A 33 -11.72 11.24 -6.81
N VAL A 34 -10.74 11.75 -6.07
CA VAL A 34 -10.89 12.35 -4.74
C VAL A 34 -10.13 13.67 -4.71
N GLU A 35 -10.61 14.66 -3.95
CA GLU A 35 -9.94 15.95 -3.76
C GLU A 35 -9.43 16.09 -2.32
N VAL A 36 -8.17 16.52 -2.15
CA VAL A 36 -7.60 16.83 -0.84
C VAL A 36 -7.13 18.29 -0.79
N ARG A 37 -7.35 18.95 0.34
CA ARG A 37 -6.83 20.31 0.57
C ARG A 37 -5.32 20.26 0.85
N SER A 38 -4.65 21.40 0.71
CA SER A 38 -3.28 21.54 1.20
C SER A 38 -3.19 21.26 2.70
N PHE A 39 -2.19 20.50 3.11
CA PHE A 39 -1.96 20.12 4.49
C PHE A 39 -0.46 19.87 4.73
N TRP A 40 -0.09 19.78 5.99
CA TRP A 40 1.22 19.29 6.42
C TRP A 40 1.05 17.86 6.91
N ILE A 41 2.04 17.01 6.62
CA ILE A 41 2.14 15.66 7.19
C ILE A 41 3.55 15.47 7.77
N ASP A 42 3.67 14.73 8.86
CA ASP A 42 4.98 14.37 9.39
C ASP A 42 5.77 13.58 8.34
N ALA A 43 7.05 13.94 8.18
CA ALA A 43 7.95 13.29 7.23
C ALA A 43 8.14 11.81 7.57
N THR A 44 8.08 11.46 8.85
CA THR A 44 8.31 10.12 9.37
C THR A 44 7.18 9.71 10.32
N ALA A 45 7.09 8.42 10.64
CA ALA A 45 6.27 7.95 11.75
C ALA A 45 6.77 8.53 13.09
N VAL A 46 5.90 8.61 14.09
CA VAL A 46 6.29 9.07 15.43
C VAL A 46 7.26 8.06 16.03
N SER A 47 8.48 8.50 16.36
CA SER A 47 9.49 7.62 16.96
C SER A 47 9.30 7.41 18.47
N ASN A 48 9.93 6.38 19.01
CA ASN A 48 9.97 6.12 20.46
C ASN A 48 10.54 7.32 21.24
N ALA A 49 11.56 8.01 20.72
CA ALA A 49 12.11 9.21 21.34
C ALA A 49 11.09 10.36 21.39
N ALA A 50 10.33 10.56 20.32
CA ALA A 50 9.30 11.59 20.26
C ALA A 50 8.13 11.25 21.21
N PHE A 51 7.66 10.00 21.20
CA PHE A 51 6.61 9.53 22.11
C PHE A 51 7.02 9.60 23.59
N ARG A 52 8.29 9.32 23.90
CA ARG A 52 8.85 9.47 25.25
C ARG A 52 8.77 10.91 25.76
N LYS A 53 8.95 11.92 24.89
CA LYS A 53 8.78 13.34 25.24
C LYS A 53 7.33 13.64 25.61
N PHE A 54 6.38 13.17 24.80
CA PHE A 54 4.94 13.27 25.11
C PHE A 54 4.62 12.66 26.47
N ARG A 55 5.02 11.41 26.69
CA ARG A 55 4.75 10.67 27.93
C ARG A 55 5.36 11.35 29.16
N LYS A 56 6.55 11.95 29.03
CA LYS A 56 7.18 12.75 30.09
C LYS A 56 6.41 14.05 30.37
N ALA A 57 5.85 14.69 29.34
CA ALA A 57 5.15 15.96 29.46
C ALA A 57 3.71 15.84 29.99
N THR A 58 3.04 14.71 29.74
CA THR A 58 1.60 14.56 30.02
C THR A 58 1.27 13.51 31.07
N SER A 59 2.22 12.64 31.44
CA SER A 59 1.95 11.43 32.22
C SER A 59 0.87 10.53 31.60
N HIS A 60 0.67 10.62 30.27
CA HIS A 60 -0.28 9.78 29.55
C HIS A 60 0.02 8.30 29.76
N ARG A 61 -1.01 7.52 30.10
CA ARG A 61 -0.96 6.06 30.19
C ARG A 61 -1.64 5.50 28.95
N THR A 62 -0.94 4.67 28.18
CA THR A 62 -1.48 4.10 26.93
C THR A 62 -2.59 3.08 27.21
N ASP A 63 -3.41 2.78 26.20
CA ASP A 63 -4.43 1.73 26.33
C ASP A 63 -3.78 0.37 26.66
N ALA A 64 -2.64 0.03 26.04
CA ALA A 64 -1.86 -1.17 26.38
C ALA A 64 -1.39 -1.18 27.84
N GLU A 65 -0.90 -0.04 28.36
CA GLU A 65 -0.54 0.09 29.78
C GLU A 65 -1.77 -0.01 30.69
N ALA A 66 -2.95 0.42 30.23
CA ALA A 66 -4.22 0.37 30.95
C ALA A 66 -4.78 -1.05 31.05
N PHE A 67 -4.80 -1.77 29.93
CA PHE A 67 -5.22 -3.17 29.86
C PHE A 67 -4.20 -4.12 30.49
N GLY A 68 -2.92 -3.74 30.50
CA GLY A 68 -1.82 -4.53 31.04
C GLY A 68 -1.23 -5.54 30.07
N TRP A 69 -1.61 -5.50 28.79
CA TRP A 69 -1.13 -6.40 27.74
C TRP A 69 -1.26 -5.78 26.35
N SER A 70 -0.57 -6.34 25.37
CA SER A 70 -0.70 -6.00 23.95
C SER A 70 -0.33 -7.20 23.08
N PHE A 71 -0.56 -7.11 21.77
CA PHE A 71 -0.20 -8.18 20.82
C PHE A 71 1.25 -8.07 20.37
N VAL A 72 1.96 -9.19 20.41
CA VAL A 72 3.35 -9.32 19.98
C VAL A 72 3.45 -10.50 19.02
N LEU A 73 4.21 -10.36 17.95
CA LEU A 73 4.57 -11.47 17.08
C LEU A 73 5.44 -12.48 17.86
N GLU A 74 5.07 -13.75 17.80
CA GLU A 74 5.76 -14.83 18.50
C GLU A 74 7.28 -14.86 18.23
N LEU A 75 7.71 -14.63 16.99
CA LEU A 75 9.12 -14.58 16.60
C LEU A 75 9.89 -13.49 17.36
N LEU A 76 9.26 -12.34 17.60
CA LEU A 76 9.89 -11.19 18.26
C LEU A 76 9.79 -11.24 19.78
N ALA A 77 8.79 -11.93 20.33
CA ALA A 77 8.59 -12.07 21.76
C ALA A 77 9.84 -12.67 22.45
N THR A 78 10.21 -12.13 23.62
CA THR A 78 11.27 -12.73 24.42
C THR A 78 10.85 -14.11 24.94
N ASP A 79 11.80 -14.98 25.28
CA ASP A 79 11.50 -16.27 25.92
C ASP A 79 10.64 -16.10 27.18
N LYS A 80 10.95 -15.06 27.96
CA LYS A 80 10.20 -14.74 29.18
C LYS A 80 8.77 -14.31 28.87
N ALA A 81 8.57 -13.49 27.84
CA ALA A 81 7.25 -13.07 27.41
C ALA A 81 6.41 -14.26 26.90
N ARG A 82 7.00 -15.13 26.07
CA ARG A 82 6.35 -16.35 25.56
C ARG A 82 5.85 -17.25 26.67
N ALA A 83 6.63 -17.42 27.74
CA ALA A 83 6.22 -18.23 28.90
C ALA A 83 4.98 -17.68 29.64
N THR A 84 4.67 -16.39 29.46
CA THR A 84 3.51 -15.71 30.08
C THR A 84 2.37 -15.45 29.09
N ALA A 85 2.48 -15.87 27.82
CA ALA A 85 1.48 -15.61 26.81
C ALA A 85 0.14 -16.25 27.20
N SER A 86 -0.89 -15.43 27.43
CA SER A 86 -2.15 -15.91 27.98
C SER A 86 -3.07 -16.50 26.90
N ARG A 87 -2.97 -16.00 25.66
CA ARG A 87 -3.84 -16.36 24.52
C ARG A 87 -3.16 -16.09 23.18
N ALA A 88 -3.23 -17.06 22.26
CA ALA A 88 -2.98 -16.82 20.83
C ALA A 88 -4.30 -16.42 20.13
N VAL A 89 -4.22 -15.55 19.12
CA VAL A 89 -5.39 -15.23 18.29
C VAL A 89 -5.76 -16.47 17.47
N LYS A 90 -6.97 -17.02 17.66
CA LYS A 90 -7.37 -18.30 17.03
C LYS A 90 -7.17 -18.34 15.50
N SER A 91 -7.44 -17.23 14.81
CA SER A 91 -7.29 -17.11 13.36
C SER A 91 -5.88 -16.73 12.89
N ALA A 92 -4.99 -16.38 13.82
CA ALA A 92 -3.62 -15.95 13.53
C ALA A 92 -2.72 -16.31 14.74
N PRO A 93 -2.37 -17.59 14.92
CA PRO A 93 -1.79 -18.09 16.17
C PRO A 93 -0.40 -17.52 16.50
N HIS A 94 0.30 -16.97 15.50
CA HIS A 94 1.58 -16.27 15.68
C HIS A 94 1.44 -14.92 16.42
N TRP A 95 0.22 -14.43 16.66
CA TRP A 95 -0.03 -13.27 17.51
C TRP A 95 -0.29 -13.71 18.95
N LEU A 96 0.63 -13.35 19.84
CA LEU A 96 0.56 -13.62 21.26
C LEU A 96 0.01 -12.41 22.01
N ALA A 97 -1.00 -12.62 22.86
CA ALA A 97 -1.37 -11.64 23.87
C ALA A 97 -0.36 -11.71 25.02
N ILE A 98 0.54 -10.73 25.08
CA ILE A 98 1.65 -10.69 26.04
C ILE A 98 1.35 -9.69 27.14
N ASP A 99 1.30 -10.19 28.37
CA ASP A 99 1.18 -9.37 29.58
C ASP A 99 2.42 -8.47 29.74
N GLY A 100 2.19 -7.20 30.03
CA GLY A 100 3.24 -6.21 30.17
C GLY A 100 3.95 -5.83 28.86
N ALA A 101 3.45 -6.24 27.69
CA ALA A 101 3.85 -5.65 26.42
C ALA A 101 3.18 -4.29 26.21
N TYR A 102 4.00 -3.28 25.92
CA TYR A 102 3.58 -1.91 25.65
C TYR A 102 4.75 -1.14 25.01
N TRP A 103 4.57 0.12 24.66
CA TRP A 103 5.53 0.90 23.86
C TRP A 103 6.97 0.94 24.40
N ARG A 104 7.22 0.78 25.72
CA ARG A 104 8.61 0.70 26.26
C ARG A 104 9.18 -0.71 26.29
N ARG A 105 8.34 -1.74 26.22
CA ARG A 105 8.68 -3.15 26.26
C ARG A 105 7.97 -3.85 25.10
N PRO A 106 8.37 -3.54 23.85
CA PRO A 106 7.59 -3.94 22.69
C PRO A 106 7.50 -5.46 22.53
N HIS A 107 8.52 -6.19 22.98
CA HIS A 107 8.54 -7.66 22.88
C HIS A 107 8.25 -8.35 24.23
N GLY A 108 7.58 -7.64 25.15
CA GLY A 108 7.25 -8.12 26.48
C GLY A 108 8.41 -8.03 27.48
N GLU A 109 8.32 -8.79 28.58
CA GLU A 109 9.29 -8.69 29.66
C GLU A 109 10.72 -9.01 29.21
N GLY A 110 11.69 -8.22 29.67
CA GLY A 110 13.09 -8.33 29.25
C GLY A 110 13.43 -7.53 27.99
N SER A 111 12.42 -7.08 27.22
CA SER A 111 12.63 -6.15 26.11
C SER A 111 12.66 -4.68 26.56
N SER A 112 13.24 -3.81 25.72
CA SER A 112 13.32 -2.37 25.98
C SER A 112 13.38 -1.58 24.67
N ALA A 113 12.52 -0.57 24.54
CA ALA A 113 12.57 0.41 23.44
C ALA A 113 13.66 1.49 23.63
N ALA A 114 14.62 1.30 24.55
CA ALA A 114 15.71 2.25 24.77
C ALA A 114 16.69 2.29 23.59
N ALA A 115 17.05 1.13 23.05
CA ALA A 115 17.90 0.99 21.87
C ALA A 115 17.17 1.30 20.55
N LEU A 116 15.85 1.41 20.59
CA LEU A 116 14.97 1.63 19.44
C LEU A 116 14.47 3.09 19.41
N ALA A 117 15.30 4.06 19.79
CA ALA A 117 14.87 5.43 20.05
C ALA A 117 14.35 6.15 18.78
N ASP A 118 14.94 5.84 17.63
CA ASP A 118 14.64 6.31 16.28
C ASP A 118 13.69 5.38 15.51
N HIS A 119 13.33 4.22 16.04
CA HIS A 119 12.28 3.36 15.48
C HIS A 119 10.88 3.91 15.79
N PRO A 120 9.85 3.54 14.99
CA PRO A 120 8.47 3.94 15.24
C PRO A 120 8.03 3.47 16.62
N VAL A 121 7.23 4.30 17.29
CA VAL A 121 6.52 3.86 18.49
C VAL A 121 5.42 2.88 18.10
N VAL A 122 5.37 1.75 18.81
CA VAL A 122 4.40 0.67 18.61
C VAL A 122 3.64 0.36 19.90
N HIS A 123 2.66 -0.54 19.87
CA HIS A 123 1.69 -0.76 20.95
C HIS A 123 0.92 0.51 21.35
N VAL A 124 0.61 1.35 20.36
CA VAL A 124 -0.17 2.56 20.54
C VAL A 124 -1.51 2.41 19.87
N SER A 125 -2.58 2.63 20.63
CA SER A 125 -3.93 2.57 20.07
C SER A 125 -4.23 3.83 19.24
N TRP A 126 -5.35 3.81 18.52
CA TRP A 126 -5.84 5.01 17.86
C TRP A 126 -6.10 6.16 18.86
N ARG A 127 -6.54 5.84 20.09
CA ARG A 127 -6.77 6.84 21.14
C ARG A 127 -5.46 7.46 21.60
N ASP A 128 -4.41 6.65 21.75
CA ASP A 128 -3.06 7.11 22.10
C ASP A 128 -2.46 7.99 21.01
N ALA A 129 -2.56 7.54 19.75
CA ALA A 129 -2.11 8.26 18.58
C ALA A 129 -2.80 9.64 18.47
N ARG A 130 -4.12 9.69 18.67
CA ARG A 130 -4.89 10.94 18.71
C ARG A 130 -4.46 11.84 19.85
N ALA A 131 -4.21 11.30 21.04
CA ALA A 131 -3.76 12.07 22.21
C ALA A 131 -2.39 12.71 21.96
N TYR A 132 -1.43 11.94 21.42
CA TYR A 132 -0.13 12.45 21.02
C TYR A 132 -0.24 13.56 19.98
N CYS A 133 -0.96 13.34 18.88
CA CYS A 133 -1.06 14.35 17.83
C CYS A 133 -1.71 15.63 18.35
N LYS A 134 -2.73 15.52 19.21
CA LYS A 134 -3.34 16.69 19.86
C LYS A 134 -2.34 17.45 20.74
N TRP A 135 -1.57 16.75 21.56
CA TRP A 135 -0.51 17.36 22.40
C TRP A 135 0.54 18.08 21.55
N ALA A 136 0.91 17.50 20.41
CA ALA A 136 1.86 18.10 19.47
C ALA A 136 1.28 19.29 18.66
N GLY A 137 0.02 19.69 18.90
CA GLY A 137 -0.65 20.75 18.12
C GLY A 137 -1.02 20.32 16.69
N LYS A 138 -1.20 19.02 16.49
CA LYS A 138 -1.48 18.34 15.22
C LYS A 138 -2.78 17.52 15.33
N ARG A 139 -3.02 16.64 14.36
CA ARG A 139 -4.11 15.64 14.32
C ARG A 139 -3.62 14.39 13.59
N LEU A 140 -4.39 13.30 13.61
CA LEU A 140 -4.14 12.20 12.67
C LEU A 140 -4.50 12.65 11.24
N PRO A 141 -3.81 12.13 10.21
CA PRO A 141 -4.22 12.31 8.83
C PRO A 141 -5.56 11.61 8.59
N THR A 142 -6.37 12.12 7.66
CA THR A 142 -7.43 11.28 7.08
C THR A 142 -6.79 10.20 6.22
N GLU A 143 -7.50 9.12 5.97
CA GLU A 143 -7.06 8.09 5.04
C GLU A 143 -6.72 8.66 3.65
N THR A 144 -7.55 9.58 3.14
CA THR A 144 -7.32 10.27 1.87
C THR A 144 -6.04 11.08 1.89
N GLU A 145 -5.78 11.85 2.95
CA GLU A 145 -4.54 12.61 3.11
C GLU A 145 -3.32 11.68 3.18
N TRP A 146 -3.45 10.57 3.90
CA TRP A 146 -2.39 9.58 4.02
C TRP A 146 -2.03 8.98 2.67
N GLU A 147 -3.02 8.54 1.89
CA GLU A 147 -2.76 7.95 0.57
C GLU A 147 -2.23 8.96 -0.43
N TYR A 148 -2.76 10.19 -0.40
CA TYR A 148 -2.25 11.29 -1.21
C TYR A 148 -0.76 11.52 -0.93
N ALA A 149 -0.35 11.52 0.35
CA ALA A 149 1.05 11.66 0.72
C ALA A 149 1.89 10.44 0.26
N ALA A 150 1.37 9.23 0.42
CA ALA A 150 2.05 7.99 0.01
C ALA A 150 2.29 7.92 -1.50
N ARG A 151 1.39 8.47 -2.31
CA ARG A 151 1.53 8.52 -3.78
C ARG A 151 2.56 9.54 -4.28
N GLY A 152 3.09 10.41 -3.41
CA GLY A 152 4.21 11.30 -3.72
C GLY A 152 3.89 12.50 -4.63
N THR A 153 4.89 13.06 -5.29
CA THR A 153 4.80 14.31 -6.09
C THR A 153 4.08 14.17 -7.43
N HIS A 154 3.74 12.94 -7.85
CA HIS A 154 3.10 12.70 -9.15
C HIS A 154 1.60 12.92 -9.15
N VAL A 155 1.02 13.21 -7.98
CA VAL A 155 -0.42 13.18 -7.76
C VAL A 155 -1.24 14.17 -8.63
N GLY A 156 -0.61 15.21 -9.19
CA GLY A 156 -1.25 16.16 -10.11
C GLY A 156 -0.88 16.04 -11.59
N ALA A 157 0.04 15.15 -11.97
CA ALA A 157 0.60 15.08 -13.33
C ALA A 157 0.34 13.73 -14.04
N THR A 158 -0.36 12.79 -13.40
CA THR A 158 -0.60 11.47 -13.97
C THR A 158 -2.00 10.97 -13.63
N THR A 159 -2.74 10.56 -14.66
CA THR A 159 -3.98 9.79 -14.53
C THR A 159 -3.71 8.30 -14.26
N THR A 160 -2.43 7.91 -14.15
CA THR A 160 -2.00 6.53 -13.96
C THR A 160 -1.93 6.20 -12.47
N VAL A 161 -2.74 5.24 -12.02
CA VAL A 161 -2.61 4.68 -10.67
C VAL A 161 -1.32 3.85 -10.63
N ARG A 162 -0.54 3.94 -9.55
CA ARG A 162 0.67 3.12 -9.35
C ARG A 162 0.52 2.29 -8.09
N HIS A 163 1.18 1.13 -8.05
CA HIS A 163 1.21 0.26 -6.87
C HIS A 163 2.13 0.80 -5.76
N TYR A 164 3.23 1.44 -6.14
CA TYR A 164 4.25 1.97 -5.22
C TYR A 164 4.54 3.44 -5.52
N PRO A 165 5.13 4.19 -4.57
CA PRO A 165 5.51 5.58 -4.76
C PRO A 165 6.48 5.80 -5.93
N TRP A 166 7.30 4.79 -6.26
CA TRP A 166 8.29 4.83 -7.35
C TRP A 166 7.78 4.25 -8.68
N GLY A 167 6.64 3.56 -8.72
CA GLY A 167 6.21 2.84 -9.92
C GLY A 167 5.42 1.58 -9.60
N ASP A 168 5.38 0.66 -10.57
CA ASP A 168 4.72 -0.63 -10.44
C ASP A 168 5.69 -1.80 -10.21
N GLU A 169 6.99 -1.50 -10.19
CA GLU A 169 8.04 -2.45 -9.87
C GLU A 169 7.94 -2.88 -8.39
N GLN A 170 7.63 -4.16 -8.19
CA GLN A 170 7.54 -4.78 -6.87
C GLN A 170 8.92 -4.82 -6.20
N PRO A 171 9.02 -4.50 -4.90
CA PRO A 171 10.28 -4.66 -4.17
C PRO A 171 10.68 -6.14 -4.09
N SER A 172 11.93 -6.43 -4.45
CA SER A 172 12.55 -7.75 -4.43
C SER A 172 14.06 -7.62 -4.20
N ASN A 173 14.76 -8.75 -4.12
CA ASN A 173 16.22 -8.78 -4.06
C ASN A 173 16.86 -8.12 -5.29
N ASP A 174 16.27 -8.25 -6.47
CA ASP A 174 16.81 -7.74 -7.73
C ASP A 174 16.59 -6.23 -7.88
N THR A 175 15.55 -5.69 -7.25
CA THR A 175 15.15 -4.28 -7.36
C THR A 175 15.64 -3.42 -6.19
N ALA A 176 16.40 -4.04 -5.28
CA ALA A 176 16.78 -3.61 -3.94
C ALA A 176 15.56 -3.32 -3.04
N TRP A 177 15.60 -3.81 -1.81
CA TRP A 177 14.55 -3.53 -0.84
C TRP A 177 14.48 -2.03 -0.52
N ARG A 178 13.35 -1.42 -0.86
CA ARG A 178 13.03 0.00 -0.59
C ARG A 178 12.11 0.17 0.61
N LEU A 179 11.60 -0.94 1.14
CA LEU A 179 10.64 -1.04 2.23
C LEU A 179 11.16 -2.05 3.24
N ASN A 180 10.80 -1.86 4.51
CA ASN A 180 10.87 -2.91 5.51
C ASN A 180 9.60 -3.77 5.44
N LEU A 181 9.75 -5.02 4.99
CA LEU A 181 8.71 -6.04 4.81
C LEU A 181 9.25 -7.40 5.29
N TRP A 182 8.41 -8.44 5.26
CA TRP A 182 8.90 -9.78 5.57
C TRP A 182 9.53 -10.44 4.35
N GLN A 183 10.65 -11.14 4.52
CA GLN A 183 11.19 -12.05 3.51
C GLN A 183 11.42 -13.46 4.06
N GLY A 184 10.96 -14.50 3.36
CA GLY A 184 11.19 -15.89 3.77
C GLY A 184 9.91 -16.59 4.24
N ASN A 185 10.06 -17.56 5.15
CA ASN A 185 8.99 -18.46 5.56
C ASN A 185 8.18 -17.89 6.73
N PHE A 186 7.17 -17.07 6.44
CA PHE A 186 6.25 -16.57 7.45
C PHE A 186 5.40 -17.70 8.08
N PRO A 187 5.16 -17.72 9.41
CA PRO A 187 5.63 -16.79 10.44
C PRO A 187 6.95 -17.24 11.13
N HIS A 188 7.63 -18.25 10.60
CA HIS A 188 8.67 -18.99 11.32
C HIS A 188 10.06 -18.37 11.22
N SER A 189 10.42 -17.82 10.06
CA SER A 189 11.74 -17.25 9.82
C SER A 189 11.67 -16.07 8.86
N ASP A 190 12.10 -14.91 9.34
CA ASP A 190 12.37 -13.73 8.53
C ASP A 190 13.85 -13.72 8.16
N ALA A 191 14.13 -13.61 6.86
CA ALA A 191 15.48 -13.59 6.31
C ALA A 191 16.15 -12.22 6.46
N GLY A 192 15.40 -11.15 6.76
CA GLY A 192 15.92 -9.81 6.98
C GLY A 192 16.73 -9.29 5.79
N LEU A 193 16.30 -9.61 4.56
CA LEU A 193 17.00 -9.25 3.33
C LEU A 193 16.94 -7.74 3.05
N ASP A 194 15.98 -7.05 3.63
CA ASP A 194 15.90 -5.59 3.65
C ASP A 194 16.76 -4.91 4.74
N GLY A 195 17.45 -5.72 5.55
CA GLY A 195 18.33 -5.28 6.64
C GLY A 195 17.68 -5.26 8.02
N TYR A 196 16.39 -5.59 8.15
CA TYR A 196 15.67 -5.53 9.43
C TYR A 196 14.87 -6.81 9.71
N ILE A 197 14.84 -7.21 10.98
CA ILE A 197 13.87 -8.17 11.52
C ILE A 197 13.08 -7.42 12.59
N GLY A 198 11.80 -7.16 12.32
CA GLY A 198 11.00 -6.22 13.09
C GLY A 198 11.05 -4.80 12.51
N THR A 199 10.80 -3.78 13.33
CA THR A 199 10.79 -2.38 12.86
C THR A 199 12.17 -1.89 12.41
N ALA A 200 12.18 -0.90 11.52
CA ALA A 200 13.35 -0.12 11.10
C ALA A 200 13.28 1.32 11.66
N PRO A 201 14.40 2.07 11.74
CA PRO A 201 14.38 3.50 12.02
C PRO A 201 13.38 4.26 11.13
N VAL A 202 12.73 5.30 11.68
CA VAL A 202 11.62 5.98 11.00
C VAL A 202 12.04 6.71 9.71
N ASP A 203 13.33 6.96 9.54
CA ASP A 203 13.99 7.57 8.37
C ASP A 203 14.89 6.57 7.61
N ALA A 204 14.76 5.27 7.86
CA ALA A 204 15.35 4.24 7.02
C ALA A 204 14.75 4.29 5.60
N PHE A 205 15.53 3.79 4.63
CA PHE A 205 15.23 3.81 3.19
C PHE A 205 15.11 5.22 2.59
N GLU A 206 15.06 5.27 1.25
CA GLU A 206 14.91 6.54 0.54
C GLU A 206 13.51 7.13 0.75
N PRO A 207 13.39 8.44 1.01
CA PRO A 207 12.09 9.09 1.12
C PRO A 207 11.35 9.09 -0.22
N TYR A 208 10.03 9.04 -0.16
CA TYR A 208 9.16 9.17 -1.33
C TYR A 208 8.90 10.63 -1.67
N GLY A 209 8.89 10.93 -2.97
CA GLY A 209 8.38 12.17 -3.55
C GLY A 209 8.77 13.42 -2.76
N ALA A 210 7.80 13.98 -2.03
CA ALA A 210 7.94 15.25 -1.31
C ALA A 210 8.77 15.17 -0.01
N GLY A 211 9.38 14.02 0.30
CA GLY A 211 10.22 13.84 1.49
C GLY A 211 9.55 13.06 2.63
N VAL A 212 8.63 12.13 2.33
CA VAL A 212 8.00 11.26 3.34
C VAL A 212 8.63 9.87 3.34
N TYR A 213 8.99 9.38 4.50
CA TYR A 213 9.65 8.09 4.71
C TYR A 213 8.65 7.03 5.15
N ASN A 214 8.92 5.77 4.79
CA ASN A 214 8.26 4.59 5.38
C ASN A 214 6.73 4.69 5.41
N MET A 215 6.12 5.30 4.39
CA MET A 215 4.66 5.26 4.23
C MET A 215 4.18 3.83 3.97
N LEU A 216 4.96 3.03 3.25
CA LEU A 216 4.68 1.61 3.04
C LEU A 216 5.64 0.76 3.86
N GLY A 217 5.17 -0.35 4.42
CA GLY A 217 5.95 -1.22 5.29
C GLY A 217 6.31 -0.60 6.64
N ASN A 218 7.28 -1.19 7.32
CA ASN A 218 7.70 -0.86 8.69
C ASN A 218 6.55 -1.02 9.70
N VAL A 219 5.63 -0.07 9.85
CA VAL A 219 4.46 -0.21 10.73
C VAL A 219 3.18 0.25 10.05
N TRP A 220 2.08 -0.41 10.38
CA TRP A 220 0.75 0.09 10.04
C TRP A 220 0.51 1.44 10.70
N GLU A 221 -0.11 2.38 9.98
CA GLU A 221 -0.33 3.73 10.50
C GLU A 221 -1.81 4.07 10.70
N TRP A 222 -2.15 4.50 11.92
CA TRP A 222 -3.50 4.97 12.25
C TRP A 222 -3.89 6.24 11.48
N THR A 223 -5.11 6.25 10.95
CA THR A 223 -5.74 7.44 10.37
C THR A 223 -6.96 7.88 11.18
N SER A 224 -7.47 9.09 10.97
CA SER A 224 -8.70 9.56 11.62
C SER A 224 -9.98 8.94 11.05
N THR A 225 -9.90 8.24 9.91
CA THR A 225 -11.05 7.76 9.13
C THR A 225 -11.69 6.52 9.79
N LEU A 226 -13.03 6.49 9.84
CA LEU A 226 -13.78 5.27 10.18
C LEU A 226 -13.62 4.24 9.07
N PHE A 227 -13.35 2.98 9.43
CA PHE A 227 -13.18 1.92 8.43
C PHE A 227 -14.45 1.67 7.61
N SER A 228 -15.61 1.77 8.25
CA SER A 228 -16.91 1.83 7.59
C SER A 228 -17.91 2.60 8.47
N LYS A 229 -19.01 3.09 7.90
CA LYS A 229 -20.05 3.84 8.65
C LYS A 229 -20.70 3.02 9.77
N SER A 230 -20.74 1.69 9.64
CA SER A 230 -21.31 0.78 10.62
C SER A 230 -20.27 0.22 11.59
N SER A 231 -18.98 0.46 11.36
CA SER A 231 -17.89 -0.08 12.16
C SER A 231 -17.46 0.91 13.25
N GLN A 232 -17.09 0.35 14.41
CA GLN A 232 -16.37 1.08 15.47
C GLN A 232 -14.84 1.12 15.23
N GLN A 233 -14.39 0.54 14.11
CA GLN A 233 -12.99 0.47 13.73
C GLN A 233 -12.51 1.72 12.99
N ARG A 234 -11.20 1.95 13.08
CA ARG A 234 -10.47 3.02 12.38
C ARG A 234 -9.59 2.38 11.31
N VAL A 235 -9.35 3.14 10.25
CA VAL A 235 -8.49 2.68 9.15
C VAL A 235 -7.02 2.74 9.58
N LEU A 236 -6.32 1.65 9.32
CA LEU A 236 -4.86 1.55 9.24
C LEU A 236 -4.43 1.51 7.77
N ARG A 237 -3.27 2.11 7.48
CA ARG A 237 -2.69 2.16 6.13
C ARG A 237 -1.24 1.71 6.11
N GLY A 238 -0.78 1.27 4.95
CA GLY A 238 0.64 1.13 4.61
C GLY A 238 1.25 -0.27 4.74
N GLY A 239 0.61 -1.21 5.43
CA GLY A 239 1.27 -2.48 5.76
C GLY A 239 2.32 -2.30 6.86
N SER A 240 3.07 -3.35 7.13
CA SER A 240 4.11 -3.39 8.16
C SER A 240 5.26 -4.34 7.76
N TYR A 241 6.28 -4.43 8.60
CA TYR A 241 7.36 -5.41 8.47
C TYR A 241 6.86 -6.88 8.46
N LEU A 242 5.60 -7.14 8.78
CA LEU A 242 5.00 -8.48 8.73
C LEU A 242 4.28 -8.79 7.43
N ASP A 243 4.05 -7.81 6.59
CA ASP A 243 3.31 -7.96 5.35
C ASP A 243 4.28 -8.28 4.19
N SER A 244 3.75 -8.78 3.07
CA SER A 244 4.58 -9.27 1.97
C SER A 244 4.47 -8.38 0.73
N ALA A 245 5.51 -8.38 -0.09
CA ALA A 245 5.55 -7.62 -1.34
C ALA A 245 4.60 -8.21 -2.40
N ASP A 246 4.44 -9.54 -2.41
CA ASP A 246 3.71 -10.31 -3.42
C ASP A 246 2.28 -10.69 -3.02
N GLY A 247 1.94 -10.60 -1.73
CA GLY A 247 0.67 -11.07 -1.17
C GLY A 247 0.63 -12.57 -0.85
N SER A 248 1.76 -13.29 -0.82
CA SER A 248 1.80 -14.72 -0.48
C SER A 248 1.32 -15.02 0.94
N PHE A 249 1.44 -14.05 1.86
CA PHE A 249 0.91 -14.11 3.22
C PHE A 249 0.55 -12.71 3.71
N ASN A 250 -0.27 -12.63 4.77
CA ASN A 250 -0.78 -11.37 5.32
C ASN A 250 -1.34 -10.45 4.21
N HIS A 251 -0.94 -9.18 4.15
CA HIS A 251 -1.35 -8.26 3.08
C HIS A 251 -0.27 -8.14 2.02
N LYS A 252 -0.68 -8.00 0.76
CA LYS A 252 0.17 -7.42 -0.29
C LYS A 252 0.33 -5.94 -0.01
N VAL A 253 1.56 -5.46 0.17
CA VAL A 253 1.83 -4.04 0.44
C VAL A 253 1.87 -3.22 -0.84
N THR A 254 0.98 -2.23 -0.93
CA THR A 254 0.86 -1.25 -2.01
C THR A 254 0.37 0.08 -1.42
N VAL A 255 0.37 1.16 -2.19
CA VAL A 255 -0.17 2.46 -1.75
C VAL A 255 -1.65 2.40 -1.36
N SER A 256 -2.44 1.47 -1.90
CA SER A 256 -3.87 1.29 -1.58
C SER A 256 -4.15 0.39 -0.38
N THR A 257 -3.14 -0.35 0.09
CA THR A 257 -3.28 -1.34 1.15
C THR A 257 -3.80 -0.70 2.44
N ARG A 258 -4.87 -1.30 2.97
CA ARG A 258 -5.63 -0.80 4.12
C ARG A 258 -6.23 -1.95 4.93
N MET A 259 -6.48 -1.70 6.22
CA MET A 259 -7.25 -2.60 7.07
C MET A 259 -8.02 -1.82 8.15
N GLY A 260 -8.96 -2.49 8.82
CA GLY A 260 -9.74 -1.91 9.92
C GLY A 260 -9.36 -2.55 11.26
N ASN A 261 -9.17 -1.73 12.30
CA ASN A 261 -8.99 -2.24 13.66
C ASN A 261 -9.70 -1.37 14.71
N THR A 262 -10.08 -1.94 15.85
CA THR A 262 -10.80 -1.18 16.90
C THR A 262 -9.91 -0.11 17.50
N ALA A 263 -10.52 1.00 17.93
CA ALA A 263 -9.76 2.20 18.32
C ALA A 263 -8.87 2.02 19.57
N ASP A 264 -9.06 0.94 20.31
CA ASP A 264 -8.32 0.52 21.51
C ASP A 264 -7.34 -0.64 21.28
N SER A 265 -7.31 -1.22 20.07
CA SER A 265 -6.33 -2.25 19.70
C SER A 265 -4.91 -1.67 19.61
N SER A 266 -3.93 -2.51 19.90
CA SER A 266 -2.50 -2.19 19.78
C SER A 266 -1.69 -3.47 19.50
N ALA A 267 -0.60 -3.33 18.75
CA ALA A 267 0.32 -4.42 18.41
C ALA A 267 1.74 -3.88 18.15
N ASP A 268 2.74 -4.77 18.08
CA ASP A 268 4.15 -4.44 17.82
C ASP A 268 4.43 -3.98 16.37
N ASN A 269 3.45 -4.09 15.47
CA ASN A 269 3.53 -3.63 14.09
C ASN A 269 2.59 -2.44 13.79
N MET A 270 2.02 -1.79 14.81
CA MET A 270 1.05 -0.69 14.67
C MET A 270 1.56 0.61 15.32
N GLY A 271 1.73 1.64 14.50
CA GLY A 271 2.15 2.98 14.88
C GLY A 271 1.28 4.07 14.25
N PHE A 272 1.84 5.27 14.06
CA PHE A 272 1.15 6.41 13.43
C PHE A 272 2.11 7.55 13.09
N ARG A 273 1.61 8.47 12.24
CA ARG A 273 2.18 9.80 12.04
C ARG A 273 1.10 10.88 12.17
N CYS A 274 1.49 12.13 12.36
CA CYS A 274 0.53 13.23 12.46
C CYS A 274 0.45 14.06 11.18
N ALA A 275 -0.63 14.83 11.07
CA ALA A 275 -0.89 15.83 10.05
C ALA A 275 -1.39 17.13 10.67
N LYS A 276 -1.33 18.23 9.92
CA LYS A 276 -1.77 19.56 10.35
C LYS A 276 -2.40 20.32 9.18
N SER A 277 -3.55 20.92 9.42
CA SER A 277 -4.23 21.73 8.38
C SER A 277 -3.49 23.04 8.12
N VAL A 278 -3.44 23.50 6.87
CA VAL A 278 -2.96 24.85 6.52
C VAL A 278 -4.05 25.87 6.89
N ARG A 279 -3.70 26.93 7.63
CA ARG A 279 -4.62 28.05 7.92
C ARG A 279 -4.74 28.96 6.68
N GLY A 280 -5.97 29.36 6.32
CA GLY A 280 -6.23 30.39 5.29
C GLY A 280 -6.10 29.94 3.82
N GLY A 281 -6.17 28.64 3.54
CA GLY A 281 -6.23 28.13 2.15
C GLY A 281 -7.62 28.33 1.51
N PRO A 282 -7.74 28.24 0.17
CA PRO A 282 -9.01 28.41 -0.53
C PRO A 282 -10.09 27.46 0.01
N ASP A 283 -11.31 27.98 0.14
CA ASP A 283 -12.44 27.39 0.87
C ASP A 283 -13.18 26.30 0.05
N ARG A 284 -12.45 25.51 -0.74
CA ARG A 284 -13.03 24.35 -1.42
C ARG A 284 -13.26 23.24 -0.41
N LYS A 285 -14.50 22.73 -0.34
CA LYS A 285 -14.81 21.54 0.47
C LYS A 285 -14.18 20.33 -0.23
N PRO A 286 -13.19 19.66 0.38
CA PRO A 286 -12.63 18.44 -0.22
C PRO A 286 -13.73 17.38 -0.31
N VAL A 287 -13.88 16.78 -1.49
CA VAL A 287 -14.71 15.60 -1.68
C VAL A 287 -13.84 14.40 -1.35
N GLY A 288 -13.91 13.95 -0.09
CA GLY A 288 -13.23 12.74 0.35
C GLY A 288 -13.80 11.47 -0.29
N TYR A 289 -13.10 10.35 -0.14
CA TYR A 289 -13.57 9.06 -0.68
C TYR A 289 -14.95 8.72 -0.10
N ALA A 290 -15.93 8.56 -0.99
CA ALA A 290 -17.30 8.31 -0.60
C ALA A 290 -17.50 6.81 -0.40
N TYR A 291 -17.53 6.39 0.87
CA TYR A 291 -17.91 5.02 1.23
C TYR A 291 -19.38 4.76 0.89
N ASP A 292 -19.69 4.38 -0.36
CA ASP A 292 -21.03 3.95 -0.79
C ASP A 292 -21.22 2.44 -0.59
N GLN A 293 -22.28 2.09 0.13
CA GLN A 293 -22.64 0.72 0.52
C GLN A 293 -23.94 0.25 -0.17
N ARG A 294 -24.47 0.99 -1.15
CA ARG A 294 -25.77 0.67 -1.76
C ARG A 294 -25.67 0.01 -3.13
N LYS A 295 -25.11 -1.20 -3.22
CA LYS A 295 -25.51 -2.21 -4.24
C LYS A 295 -25.37 -3.65 -3.73
N LYS A 296 -26.25 -4.05 -2.80
CA LYS A 296 -26.73 -5.43 -2.70
C LYS A 296 -28.27 -5.41 -2.67
N LYS A 297 -28.91 -5.43 -3.83
CA LYS A 297 -30.31 -5.86 -3.95
C LYS A 297 -30.37 -6.92 -5.05
N ARG A 298 -30.86 -8.11 -4.69
CA ARG A 298 -31.23 -9.16 -5.65
C ARG A 298 -32.32 -8.61 -6.60
N PRO A 299 -32.27 -8.88 -7.91
CA PRO A 299 -33.29 -8.41 -8.82
C PRO A 299 -34.60 -9.20 -8.62
N PRO A 300 -35.78 -8.57 -8.83
CA PRO A 300 -37.01 -9.31 -9.07
C PRO A 300 -36.95 -10.01 -10.43
N PRO A 301 -37.66 -11.13 -10.64
CA PRO A 301 -37.48 -11.94 -11.83
C PRO A 301 -38.13 -11.26 -13.04
N GLY A 302 -37.40 -11.22 -14.16
CA GLY A 302 -38.03 -11.10 -15.49
C GLY A 302 -37.65 -9.91 -16.37
N VAL A 303 -36.75 -9.00 -15.97
CA VAL A 303 -36.28 -7.93 -16.86
C VAL A 303 -34.78 -7.70 -16.65
N GLY A 304 -33.98 -7.88 -17.70
CA GLY A 304 -32.53 -7.63 -17.70
C GLY A 304 -32.22 -6.14 -17.47
N ASP A 305 -31.20 -5.88 -16.66
CA ASP A 305 -30.80 -4.55 -16.18
C ASP A 305 -29.80 -3.86 -17.15
N PRO A 306 -30.11 -2.69 -17.74
CA PRO A 306 -29.23 -1.97 -18.67
C PRO A 306 -28.10 -1.14 -18.03
N LEU A 307 -27.82 -1.28 -16.73
CA LEU A 307 -26.77 -0.51 -16.02
C LEU A 307 -25.51 -1.31 -15.68
N LYS A 308 -25.23 -2.39 -16.41
CA LYS A 308 -23.90 -3.00 -16.49
C LYS A 308 -23.19 -2.42 -17.70
N GLU A 309 -22.36 -1.41 -17.48
CA GLU A 309 -21.17 -1.03 -18.27
C GLU A 309 -20.86 0.46 -18.01
N GLY A 310 -20.02 0.72 -17.01
CA GLY A 310 -19.52 2.06 -16.68
C GLY A 310 -18.04 1.96 -16.42
N GLY A 311 -17.24 2.43 -17.38
CA GLY A 311 -15.79 2.26 -17.47
C GLY A 311 -15.42 1.78 -18.88
N GLN A 312 -15.72 0.52 -19.18
CA GLN A 312 -15.51 -0.06 -20.51
C GLN A 312 -16.37 0.57 -21.61
N ALA A 313 -17.62 0.97 -21.34
CA ALA A 313 -18.48 1.57 -22.37
C ALA A 313 -17.98 2.94 -22.87
N ALA A 314 -17.28 3.73 -22.04
CA ALA A 314 -16.75 5.03 -22.49
C ALA A 314 -15.54 4.83 -23.41
N GLU A 315 -14.69 3.84 -23.10
CA GLU A 315 -13.51 3.49 -23.88
C GLU A 315 -13.89 2.72 -25.16
N GLN A 316 -14.85 1.79 -25.08
CA GLN A 316 -15.42 1.08 -26.23
C GLN A 316 -16.22 2.01 -27.15
N LEU A 317 -16.91 3.02 -26.62
CA LEU A 317 -17.63 4.02 -27.43
C LEU A 317 -16.64 4.89 -28.21
N VAL A 318 -15.54 5.31 -27.58
CA VAL A 318 -14.47 6.07 -28.25
C VAL A 318 -13.77 5.21 -29.31
N GLN A 319 -13.47 3.94 -28.99
CA GLN A 319 -12.87 3.00 -29.95
C GLN A 319 -13.80 2.64 -31.12
N ALA A 320 -15.11 2.45 -30.87
CA ALA A 320 -16.09 2.12 -31.89
C ALA A 320 -16.35 3.30 -32.85
N ILE A 321 -16.45 4.53 -32.34
CA ILE A 321 -16.62 5.72 -33.18
C ILE A 321 -15.38 5.96 -34.04
N ALA A 322 -14.18 5.76 -33.48
CA ALA A 322 -12.92 5.85 -34.24
C ALA A 322 -12.84 4.82 -35.37
N ALA A 323 -13.30 3.58 -35.12
CA ALA A 323 -13.29 2.50 -36.11
C ALA A 323 -14.32 2.69 -37.22
N GLU A 324 -15.50 3.25 -36.92
CA GLU A 324 -16.59 3.42 -37.90
C GLU A 324 -16.45 4.72 -38.72
N LYS A 325 -16.02 5.82 -38.10
CA LYS A 325 -16.06 7.17 -38.69
C LYS A 325 -14.70 7.83 -38.86
N GLY A 326 -13.62 7.14 -38.50
CA GLY A 326 -12.26 7.67 -38.57
C GLY A 326 -12.02 8.85 -37.63
N ALA A 327 -10.81 9.43 -37.73
CA ALA A 327 -10.34 10.48 -36.83
C ALA A 327 -11.20 11.75 -36.87
N GLU A 328 -11.68 12.16 -38.05
CA GLU A 328 -12.51 13.37 -38.22
C GLU A 328 -13.91 13.20 -37.60
N GLY A 329 -14.51 12.02 -37.72
CA GLY A 329 -15.82 11.72 -37.12
C GLY A 329 -15.80 11.59 -35.60
N LEU A 330 -14.66 11.15 -35.04
CA LEU A 330 -14.43 11.16 -33.59
C LEU A 330 -14.26 12.58 -33.06
N GLN A 331 -13.50 13.43 -33.76
CA GLN A 331 -13.29 14.83 -33.37
C GLN A 331 -14.61 15.62 -33.33
N GLU A 332 -15.47 15.46 -34.32
CA GLU A 332 -16.80 16.09 -34.37
C GLU A 332 -17.74 15.62 -33.23
N TRP A 333 -17.59 14.37 -32.78
CA TRP A 333 -18.33 13.83 -31.65
C TRP A 333 -17.79 14.38 -30.32
N MET A 334 -16.46 14.50 -30.19
CA MET A 334 -15.79 15.06 -29.00
C MET A 334 -16.05 16.56 -28.82
N ASP A 335 -16.04 17.35 -29.91
CA ASP A 335 -16.32 18.78 -29.89
C ASP A 335 -17.77 19.08 -29.46
N ARG A 336 -18.72 18.25 -29.89
CA ARG A 336 -20.13 18.30 -29.44
C ARG A 336 -20.30 18.01 -27.95
N HIS A 337 -19.33 17.35 -27.31
CA HIS A 337 -19.39 16.95 -25.90
C HIS A 337 -18.31 17.62 -25.03
N GLY A 338 -17.57 18.60 -25.56
CA GLY A 338 -16.68 19.48 -24.80
C GLY A 338 -15.36 18.86 -24.31
N MET A 339 -14.82 17.85 -25.02
CA MET A 339 -13.55 17.19 -24.66
C MET A 339 -12.37 17.74 -25.48
N GLY A 340 -11.37 18.37 -24.83
CA GLY A 340 -10.30 19.15 -25.48
C GLY A 340 -9.05 18.39 -25.98
N THR A 341 -8.14 19.14 -26.61
CA THR A 341 -6.99 18.76 -27.47
C THR A 341 -5.93 17.79 -26.90
N ASP A 342 -5.89 17.53 -25.60
CA ASP A 342 -4.85 16.66 -24.99
C ASP A 342 -5.01 15.16 -25.33
N VAL A 343 -6.20 14.74 -25.78
CA VAL A 343 -6.52 13.34 -26.14
C VAL A 343 -5.88 12.92 -27.47
N MET A 344 -5.70 13.86 -28.41
CA MET A 344 -5.07 13.59 -29.72
C MET A 344 -3.64 13.08 -29.57
N THR A 345 -2.85 13.72 -28.70
CA THR A 345 -1.47 13.32 -28.39
C THR A 345 -1.37 11.95 -27.71
N ALA A 346 -2.38 11.57 -26.93
CA ALA A 346 -2.44 10.25 -26.29
C ALA A 346 -2.79 9.15 -27.31
N ALA A 347 -3.72 9.43 -28.22
CA ALA A 347 -4.13 8.49 -29.27
C ALA A 347 -2.98 8.20 -30.26
N GLU A 348 -2.24 9.23 -30.69
CA GLU A 348 -1.07 9.06 -31.56
C GLU A 348 0.07 8.30 -30.85
N ALA A 349 0.28 8.55 -29.55
CA ALA A 349 1.28 7.82 -28.75
C ALA A 349 0.89 6.35 -28.54
N MET A 350 -0.40 6.04 -28.42
CA MET A 350 -0.91 4.67 -28.29
C MET A 350 -0.81 3.90 -29.61
N ALA A 351 -1.14 4.53 -30.74
CA ALA A 351 -0.98 3.92 -32.07
C ALA A 351 0.49 3.55 -32.36
N LYS A 352 1.44 4.42 -31.97
CA LYS A 352 2.88 4.13 -32.09
C LYS A 352 3.35 2.99 -31.17
N ARG A 353 2.73 2.82 -30.01
CA ARG A 353 3.06 1.74 -29.06
C ARG A 353 2.54 0.38 -29.52
N GLU A 354 1.33 0.33 -30.09
CA GLU A 354 0.78 -0.92 -30.61
C GLU A 354 1.58 -1.41 -31.83
N GLN A 355 1.95 -0.51 -32.74
CA GLN A 355 2.85 -0.84 -33.86
C GLN A 355 4.22 -1.36 -33.39
N ALA A 356 4.78 -0.79 -32.31
CA ALA A 356 6.05 -1.25 -31.75
C ALA A 356 5.93 -2.62 -31.06
N LYS A 357 4.76 -2.94 -30.50
CA LYS A 357 4.47 -4.23 -29.88
C LYS A 357 4.30 -5.33 -30.92
N GLU A 358 3.52 -5.07 -31.97
CA GLU A 358 3.35 -5.99 -33.12
C GLU A 358 4.70 -6.30 -33.79
N ALA A 359 5.57 -5.29 -33.95
CA ALA A 359 6.90 -5.48 -34.50
C ALA A 359 7.81 -6.36 -33.62
N ARG A 360 7.71 -6.24 -32.28
CA ARG A 360 8.47 -7.08 -31.34
C ARG A 360 7.98 -8.52 -31.32
N GLU A 361 6.66 -8.71 -31.36
CA GLU A 361 6.04 -10.03 -31.35
C GLU A 361 6.36 -10.79 -32.64
N LYS A 362 6.36 -10.09 -33.78
CA LYS A 362 6.82 -10.65 -35.05
C LYS A 362 8.30 -11.06 -35.02
N ALA A 363 9.18 -10.19 -34.51
CA ALA A 363 10.60 -10.50 -34.39
C ALA A 363 10.90 -11.67 -33.44
N PHE A 364 10.08 -11.83 -32.39
CA PHE A 364 10.18 -12.97 -31.47
C PHE A 364 9.76 -14.29 -32.15
N LEU A 365 8.68 -14.28 -32.92
CA LEU A 365 8.22 -15.46 -33.65
C LEU A 365 9.23 -15.89 -34.72
N GLU A 366 9.81 -14.94 -35.47
CA GLU A 366 10.88 -15.22 -36.43
C GLU A 366 12.12 -15.85 -35.77
N ALA A 367 12.52 -15.37 -34.59
CA ALA A 367 13.65 -15.93 -33.85
C ALA A 367 13.38 -17.34 -33.30
N VAL A 368 12.15 -17.61 -32.86
CA VAL A 368 11.74 -18.95 -32.40
C VAL A 368 11.69 -19.93 -33.58
N GLU A 369 11.26 -19.49 -34.75
CA GLU A 369 11.21 -20.32 -35.96
C GLU A 369 12.63 -20.69 -36.43
N GLU A 370 13.58 -19.75 -36.43
CA GLU A 370 15.00 -20.03 -36.71
C GLU A 370 15.61 -21.03 -35.70
N GLU A 371 15.27 -20.92 -34.41
CA GLU A 371 15.80 -21.81 -33.36
C GLU A 371 15.19 -23.22 -33.43
N VAL A 372 13.95 -23.35 -33.89
CA VAL A 372 13.29 -24.65 -34.14
C VAL A 372 13.84 -25.32 -35.39
N GLU A 373 14.10 -24.58 -36.48
CA GLU A 373 14.75 -25.12 -37.68
C GLU A 373 16.19 -25.61 -37.37
N ALA A 374 16.94 -24.84 -36.57
CA ALA A 374 18.31 -25.20 -36.18
C ALA A 374 18.40 -26.44 -35.28
N ASN A 375 17.32 -26.81 -34.59
CA ASN A 375 17.25 -27.95 -33.67
C ASN A 375 16.37 -29.11 -34.17
N SER A 376 16.12 -29.20 -35.47
CA SER A 376 15.42 -30.36 -36.04
C SER A 376 16.29 -31.63 -35.89
N PHE A 377 15.93 -32.46 -34.91
CA PHE A 377 16.46 -33.81 -34.71
C PHE A 377 15.90 -34.76 -35.78
N GLU A 378 16.47 -34.73 -36.98
CA GLU A 378 16.43 -35.87 -37.89
C GLU A 378 17.87 -36.38 -38.08
N ASP A 379 18.05 -37.69 -37.89
CA ASP A 379 19.28 -38.48 -38.00
C ASP A 379 20.29 -38.47 -36.84
N LEU A 380 19.83 -38.75 -35.61
CA LEU A 380 20.73 -39.41 -34.63
C LEU A 380 20.75 -40.92 -34.89
N THR A 381 21.93 -41.50 -35.03
CA THR A 381 22.09 -42.95 -35.17
C THR A 381 21.89 -43.66 -33.82
N ASP A 382 21.46 -44.92 -33.83
CA ASP A 382 21.23 -45.75 -32.61
C ASP A 382 22.44 -45.75 -31.65
N GLU A 383 23.65 -45.56 -32.18
CA GLU A 383 24.91 -45.51 -31.41
C GLU A 383 25.05 -44.20 -30.60
N GLN A 384 24.49 -43.09 -31.08
CA GLN A 384 24.52 -41.79 -30.40
C GLN A 384 23.47 -41.71 -29.29
N VAL A 385 22.30 -42.32 -29.50
CA VAL A 385 21.26 -42.45 -28.48
C VAL A 385 21.78 -43.26 -27.29
N GLN A 386 22.53 -44.32 -27.55
CA GLN A 386 23.02 -45.18 -26.48
C GLN A 386 24.13 -44.54 -25.63
N LYS A 387 24.90 -43.63 -26.23
CA LYS A 387 25.96 -42.89 -25.54
C LYS A 387 25.44 -41.79 -24.62
N GLU A 388 24.26 -41.25 -24.90
CA GLU A 388 23.60 -40.29 -24.00
C GLU A 388 22.86 -41.00 -22.86
N LEU A 389 22.30 -42.19 -23.09
CA LEU A 389 21.70 -43.00 -22.01
C LEU A 389 22.75 -43.49 -21.00
N GLU A 390 23.97 -43.82 -21.43
CA GLU A 390 25.06 -44.18 -20.51
C GLU A 390 25.60 -43.00 -19.68
N LYS A 391 25.35 -41.75 -20.09
CA LYS A 391 25.75 -40.56 -19.32
C LYS A 391 24.80 -40.22 -18.17
N GLU A 392 23.55 -40.70 -18.21
CA GLU A 392 22.57 -40.45 -17.14
C GLU A 392 22.60 -41.49 -16.01
N GLU A 393 23.35 -42.60 -16.15
CA GLU A 393 23.55 -43.61 -15.09
C GLU A 393 24.91 -43.52 -14.34
N LEU A 394 25.64 -42.40 -14.47
CA LEU A 394 26.85 -42.07 -13.71
C LEU A 394 26.68 -40.77 -12.93
#